data_AF-A0A836ZQI5-F1
#
_entry.id   AF-A0A836ZQI5-F1
#
_cell.length_a   1.000
_cell.length_b   1.000
_cell.length_c   1.000
_cell.angle_alpha   90.00
_cell.angle_beta   90.00
_cell.angle_gamma   90.00
#
_symmetry.space_group_name_H-M   'P 1'
#
loop_
_entity.id
_entity.type
_entity.pdbx_description
1 polymer ?
#
loop_
_entity_poly.entity_id
_entity_poly.type
_entity_poly.pdbx_seq_one_letter_code
_entity_poly.pdbx_strand_id
1 'polypeptide(L)'
;VIANRVIVEGLRRVTPDVPVLSEESAHVAWEERQYWTSYWLVDPLDGTREFVKRNGEFSVNIALIHMGAPVLGVVQAPVDGRVWYAARGENAFRRDGDRDEMLHTMT
;
A
#
# COMPACT_ATOMS: atom_id res chain seq x y z
N VAL A 1 11.31 9.18 1.57
CA VAL A 1 11.22 10.44 0.76
C VAL A 1 10.89 10.27 -0.74
N ILE A 2 11.72 9.63 -1.61
CA ILE A 2 11.44 9.57 -3.07
C ILE A 2 10.27 8.62 -3.40
N ALA A 3 10.31 7.38 -2.90
CA ALA A 3 9.24 6.39 -3.14
C ALA A 3 7.88 6.94 -2.71
N ASN A 4 7.82 7.50 -1.50
CA ASN A 4 6.65 8.22 -0.99
C ASN A 4 6.09 9.24 -1.98
N ARG A 5 6.93 10.15 -2.51
CA ARG A 5 6.49 11.18 -3.45
C ARG A 5 5.85 10.56 -4.70
N VAL A 6 6.50 9.56 -5.29
CA VAL A 6 6.01 8.89 -6.51
C VAL A 6 4.66 8.21 -6.25
N ILE A 7 4.53 7.51 -5.12
CA ILE A 7 3.30 6.82 -4.72
C ILE A 7 2.17 7.84 -4.48
N VAL A 8 2.42 8.87 -3.68
CA VAL A 8 1.42 9.91 -3.35
C VAL A 8 0.95 10.64 -4.62
N GLU A 9 1.86 11.01 -5.51
CA GLU A 9 1.49 11.62 -6.80
C GLU A 9 0.69 10.67 -7.68
N GLY A 10 1.06 9.39 -7.72
CA GLY A 10 0.33 8.36 -8.45
C GLY A 10 -1.11 8.20 -7.94
N LEU A 11 -1.27 8.04 -6.63
CA LEU A 11 -2.57 7.91 -5.97
C LEU A 11 -3.44 9.15 -6.18
N ARG A 12 -2.87 10.35 -6.06
CA ARG A 12 -3.61 11.61 -6.33
C ARG A 12 -4.08 11.73 -7.78
N ARG A 13 -3.37 11.12 -8.74
CA ARG A 13 -3.82 11.11 -10.15
C ARG A 13 -4.99 10.17 -10.39
N VAL A 14 -4.99 8.99 -9.75
CA VAL A 14 -6.03 7.97 -9.99
C VAL A 14 -7.27 8.17 -9.11
N THR A 15 -7.10 8.75 -7.93
CA THR A 15 -8.17 9.01 -6.95
C THR A 15 -7.95 10.38 -6.30
N PRO A 16 -8.22 11.48 -7.01
CA PRO A 16 -7.92 12.84 -6.50
C PRO A 16 -8.69 13.20 -5.23
N ASP A 17 -9.88 12.61 -5.03
CA ASP A 17 -10.76 12.90 -3.90
C ASP A 17 -10.49 12.02 -2.67
N VAL A 18 -9.57 11.05 -2.77
CA VAL A 18 -9.24 10.13 -1.67
C VAL A 18 -7.93 10.59 -1.01
N PRO A 19 -7.97 11.05 0.26
CA PRO A 19 -6.78 11.46 0.99
C PRO A 19 -5.74 10.34 1.09
N VAL A 20 -4.46 10.73 1.23
CA VAL A 20 -3.35 9.80 1.43
C VAL A 20 -2.70 10.05 2.79
N LEU A 21 -2.68 9.03 3.63
CA LEU A 21 -1.97 8.97 4.89
C LEU A 21 -0.73 8.09 4.71
N SER A 22 0.46 8.69 4.72
CA SER A 22 1.73 7.98 4.52
C SER A 22 2.65 8.16 5.71
N GLU A 23 3.39 7.13 6.13
CA GLU A 23 4.38 7.22 7.23
C GLU A 23 5.35 8.41 7.05
N GLU A 24 5.79 8.64 5.81
CA GLU A 24 6.78 9.67 5.45
C GLU A 24 6.17 11.08 5.24
N SER A 25 4.85 11.23 5.34
CA SER A 25 4.16 12.51 5.07
C SER A 25 2.99 12.79 6.00
N ALA A 26 2.76 11.92 6.99
CA ALA A 26 1.65 12.03 7.92
C ALA A 26 1.91 13.16 8.92
N HIS A 27 1.50 14.37 8.55
CA HIS A 27 1.29 15.48 9.48
C HIS A 27 -0.14 16.04 9.38
N VAL A 28 -1.11 15.25 8.94
CA VAL A 28 -2.53 15.61 9.06
C VAL A 28 -2.99 15.28 10.48
N ALA A 29 -3.50 16.29 11.18
CA ALA A 29 -3.92 16.17 12.57
C ALA A 29 -5.03 15.11 12.72
N TRP A 30 -5.07 14.43 13.87
CA TRP A 30 -6.10 13.43 14.16
C TRP A 30 -7.50 14.03 14.03
N GLU A 31 -7.64 15.27 14.47
CA GLU A 31 -8.87 16.05 14.49
C GLU A 31 -9.50 16.19 13.11
N GLU A 32 -8.67 16.20 12.05
CA GLU A 32 -9.11 16.26 10.67
C GLU A 32 -9.39 14.85 10.12
N ARG A 33 -8.43 13.92 10.26
CA ARG A 33 -8.53 12.59 9.62
C ARG A 33 -9.55 11.66 10.26
N GLN A 34 -9.96 11.89 11.51
CA GLN A 34 -10.98 11.06 12.19
C GLN A 34 -12.33 11.04 11.46
N TYR A 35 -12.60 12.05 10.62
CA TYR A 35 -13.84 12.16 9.84
C TYR A 35 -13.73 11.54 8.44
N TRP A 36 -12.55 11.05 8.04
CA TRP A 36 -12.37 10.45 6.72
C TRP A 36 -13.10 9.11 6.64
N THR A 37 -14.04 9.02 5.71
CA THR A 37 -14.72 7.77 5.38
C THR A 37 -13.81 6.82 4.61
N SER A 38 -13.00 7.35 3.69
CA SER A 38 -12.04 6.59 2.89
C SER A 38 -10.71 7.31 2.81
N TYR A 39 -9.61 6.57 2.86
CA TYR A 39 -8.27 7.11 2.64
C TYR A 39 -7.28 6.00 2.24
N TRP A 40 -6.22 6.38 1.54
CA TRP A 40 -5.08 5.50 1.32
C TRP A 40 -4.16 5.50 2.53
N LEU A 41 -3.78 4.33 3.02
CA LEU A 41 -2.73 4.13 3.99
C LEU A 41 -1.49 3.60 3.28
N VAL A 42 -0.36 4.28 3.45
CA VAL A 42 0.87 3.99 2.71
C VAL A 42 2.05 3.84 3.66
N ASP A 43 2.75 2.72 3.53
CA ASP A 43 4.12 2.55 3.98
C ASP A 43 5.02 2.43 2.74
N PRO A 44 5.77 3.48 2.40
CA PRO A 44 6.57 3.51 1.17
C PRO A 44 7.85 2.69 1.27
N LEU A 45 8.24 2.20 2.45
CA LEU A 45 9.43 1.37 2.66
C LEU A 45 9.39 0.64 4.02
N ASP A 46 8.70 -0.50 4.06
CA ASP A 46 8.74 -1.41 5.21
C ASP A 46 10.00 -2.30 5.13
N GLY A 47 10.63 -2.60 6.27
CA GLY A 47 11.92 -3.31 6.32
C GLY A 47 13.13 -2.39 6.12
N THR A 48 13.10 -1.17 6.67
CA THR A 48 14.20 -0.18 6.51
C THR A 48 15.56 -0.71 6.99
N ARG A 49 15.61 -1.57 8.02
CA ARG A 49 16.89 -2.15 8.50
C ARG A 49 17.48 -3.13 7.48
N GLU A 50 16.62 -3.89 6.84
CA GLU A 50 16.91 -4.89 5.82
C GLU A 50 17.33 -4.20 4.52
N PHE A 51 16.64 -3.11 4.13
CA PHE A 51 17.06 -2.21 3.05
C PHE A 51 18.50 -1.68 3.26
N VAL A 52 18.83 -1.19 4.46
CA VAL A 52 20.18 -0.70 4.80
C VAL A 52 21.22 -1.83 4.73
N LYS A 53 20.84 -3.04 5.14
CA LYS A 53 21.70 -4.23 5.07
C LYS A 53 21.85 -4.81 3.66
N ARG A 54 21.11 -4.28 2.66
CA ARG A 54 21.10 -4.78 1.27
C ARG A 54 20.77 -6.27 1.15
N ASN A 55 20.01 -6.81 2.10
CA ASN A 55 19.57 -8.21 2.04
C ASN A 55 18.38 -8.42 1.10
N GLY A 56 17.76 -7.34 0.62
CA GLY A 56 16.68 -7.35 -0.36
C GLY A 56 15.29 -7.59 0.20
N GLU A 57 15.13 -7.62 1.51
CA GLU A 57 13.86 -7.89 2.19
C GLU A 57 13.20 -6.58 2.62
N PHE A 58 12.62 -5.85 1.67
CA PHE A 58 11.80 -4.68 1.95
C PHE A 58 10.57 -4.65 1.04
N SER A 59 9.51 -3.99 1.49
CA SER A 59 8.27 -3.90 0.72
C SER A 59 7.72 -2.48 0.67
N VAL A 60 6.84 -2.27 -0.31
CA VAL A 60 5.95 -1.11 -0.36
C VAL A 60 4.55 -1.62 -0.03
N ASN A 61 3.91 -1.04 0.98
CA ASN A 61 2.58 -1.45 1.42
C ASN A 61 1.58 -0.31 1.15
N ILE A 62 0.49 -0.61 0.45
CA ILE A 62 -0.56 0.36 0.11
C ILE A 62 -1.91 -0.29 0.40
N ALA A 63 -2.76 0.37 1.18
CA ALA A 63 -4.11 -0.09 1.46
C ALA A 63 -5.14 1.01 1.26
N LEU A 64 -6.30 0.68 0.71
CA LEU A 64 -7.48 1.55 0.76
C LEU A 64 -8.27 1.19 2.01
N ILE A 65 -8.41 2.15 2.92
CA ILE A 65 -9.27 2.03 4.08
C ILE A 65 -10.62 2.65 3.75
N HIS A 66 -11.70 1.95 4.10
CA HIS A 66 -13.06 2.46 4.01
C HIS A 66 -13.83 2.09 5.28
N MET A 67 -14.44 3.09 5.94
CA MET A 67 -15.16 2.93 7.20
C MET A 67 -14.32 2.21 8.27
N GLY A 68 -13.03 2.56 8.35
CA GLY A 68 -12.09 1.98 9.32
C GLY A 68 -11.58 0.57 8.99
N ALA A 69 -11.98 -0.03 7.87
CA ALA A 69 -11.53 -1.36 7.46
C ALA A 69 -10.76 -1.33 6.11
N PRO A 70 -9.69 -2.14 5.94
CA PRO A 70 -9.04 -2.28 4.65
C PRO A 70 -9.99 -2.97 3.66
N VAL A 71 -10.18 -2.37 2.49
CA VAL A 71 -11.02 -2.90 1.40
C VAL A 71 -10.24 -3.24 0.14
N LEU A 72 -9.01 -2.74 0.03
CA LEU A 72 -8.03 -3.10 -0.99
C LEU A 72 -6.65 -3.08 -0.33
N GLY A 73 -5.79 -4.04 -0.65
CA GLY A 73 -4.41 -4.07 -0.21
C GLY A 73 -3.49 -4.45 -1.36
N VAL A 74 -2.31 -3.82 -1.41
CA VAL A 74 -1.22 -4.13 -2.32
C VAL A 74 0.08 -4.13 -1.52
N VAL A 75 0.85 -5.20 -1.66
CA VAL A 75 2.22 -5.32 -1.15
C VAL A 75 3.13 -5.58 -2.34
N GLN A 76 4.15 -4.77 -2.53
CA GLN A 76 5.15 -4.97 -3.57
C GLN A 76 6.50 -5.28 -2.93
N ALA A 77 7.14 -6.38 -3.35
CA ALA A 77 8.56 -6.64 -3.10
C ALA A 77 9.36 -6.12 -4.31
N PRO A 78 10.09 -5.00 -4.21
CA PRO A 78 10.69 -4.37 -5.39
C PRO A 78 11.88 -5.15 -5.96
N VAL A 79 12.54 -5.98 -5.14
CA VAL A 79 13.77 -6.67 -5.52
C VAL A 79 13.51 -7.80 -6.53
N ASP A 80 12.44 -8.55 -6.34
CA ASP A 80 12.04 -9.63 -7.24
C ASP A 80 10.84 -9.25 -8.13
N GLY A 81 10.29 -8.04 -7.94
CA GLY A 81 9.18 -7.51 -8.73
C GLY A 81 7.84 -8.16 -8.40
N ARG A 82 7.74 -8.91 -7.30
CA ARG A 82 6.49 -9.57 -6.90
C ARG A 82 5.51 -8.57 -6.32
N VAL A 83 4.23 -8.77 -6.65
CA VAL A 83 3.13 -7.98 -6.12
C VAL A 83 2.07 -8.90 -5.56
N TRP A 84 1.68 -8.71 -4.31
CA TRP A 84 0.51 -9.33 -3.72
C TRP A 84 -0.59 -8.31 -3.66
N TYR A 85 -1.81 -8.70 -4.04
CA TYR A 85 -2.95 -7.80 -3.96
C TYR A 85 -4.24 -8.56 -3.67
N ALA A 86 -5.17 -7.88 -2.98
CA ALA A 86 -6.47 -8.44 -2.65
C ALA A 86 -7.49 -7.30 -2.47
N ALA A 87 -8.75 -7.59 -2.77
CA ALA A 87 -9.87 -6.70 -2.51
C ALA A 87 -10.94 -7.43 -1.69
N ARG A 88 -11.65 -6.70 -0.83
CA ARG A 88 -12.71 -7.28 0.01
C ARG A 88 -13.84 -7.81 -0.87
N GLY A 89 -14.19 -9.08 -0.67
CA GLY A 89 -15.20 -9.78 -1.48
C GLY A 89 -14.64 -10.46 -2.73
N GLU A 90 -13.35 -10.29 -3.01
CA GLU A 90 -12.62 -10.91 -4.11
C GLU A 90 -11.55 -11.88 -3.58
N ASN A 91 -10.89 -12.60 -4.48
CA ASN A 91 -9.73 -13.43 -4.14
C ASN A 91 -8.47 -12.57 -3.90
N ALA A 92 -7.48 -13.18 -3.26
CA ALA A 92 -6.12 -12.65 -3.20
C ALA A 92 -5.27 -13.23 -4.33
N PHE A 93 -4.30 -12.46 -4.81
CA PHE A 93 -3.42 -12.85 -5.91
C PHE A 93 -1.96 -12.50 -5.59
N ARG A 94 -1.06 -13.29 -6.14
CA ARG A 94 0.36 -12.94 -6.30
C ARG A 94 0.64 -12.79 -7.79
N ARG A 95 1.25 -11.66 -8.16
CA ARG A 95 1.76 -11.38 -9.49
C ARG A 95 3.26 -11.58 -9.54
N ASP A 96 3.71 -12.41 -10.48
CA ASP A 96 5.12 -12.55 -10.87
C ASP A 96 5.26 -12.11 -12.34
N GLY A 97 5.81 -10.91 -12.58
CA GLY A 97 5.84 -10.31 -13.92
C GLY A 97 4.43 -10.01 -14.43
N ASP A 98 4.02 -10.64 -15.53
CA ASP A 98 2.69 -10.47 -16.14
C ASP A 98 1.68 -11.57 -15.74
N ARG A 99 2.06 -12.48 -14.83
CA ARG A 99 1.22 -13.63 -14.44
C ARG A 99 0.64 -13.44 -13.05
N ASP A 100 -0.67 -13.61 -12.95
CA ASP A 100 -1.39 -13.66 -11.68
C ASP A 100 -1.67 -15.12 -11.26
N GLU A 101 -1.25 -15.46 -10.06
CA GLU A 101 -1.57 -16.69 -9.36
C GLU A 101 -2.54 -16.38 -8.22
N MET A 102 -3.70 -17.06 -8.22
CA MET A 102 -4.67 -16.91 -7.14
C MET A 102 -4.15 -17.58 -5.87
N LEU A 103 -4.15 -16.84 -4.77
CA LEU A 103 -3.79 -17.34 -3.45
C LEU A 103 -5.04 -17.88 -2.77
N HIS A 104 -4.93 -19.09 -2.22
CA HIS A 104 -6.01 -19.66 -1.43
C HIS A 104 -5.99 -19.06 -0.04
N THR A 105 -6.92 -18.15 0.22
CA THR A 105 -7.15 -17.59 1.55
C THR A 105 -8.24 -18.39 2.24
N MET A 106 -7.93 -18.98 3.41
CA MET A 106 -8.99 -19.44 4.30
C MET A 106 -9.68 -18.18 4.84
N THR A 107 -10.93 -17.95 4.42
CA THR A 107 -11.73 -16.80 4.83
C THR A 107 -12.56 -17.17 6.04
#